data_AF-A0A4Y9F4V2-F1
#
_entry.id   AF-A0A4Y9F4V2-F1
#
_cell.length_a   1.000
_cell.length_b   1.000
_cell.length_c   1.000
_cell.angle_alpha   90.00
_cell.angle_beta   90.00
_cell.angle_gamma   90.00
#
_symmetry.space_group_name_H-M   'P 1'
#
loop_
_entity.id
_entity.type
_entity.pdbx_description
1 polymer ?
#
loop_
_entity_poly.entity_id
_entity_poly.type
_entity_poly.pdbx_seq_one_letter_code
_entity_poly.pdbx_strand_id
1 'polypeptide(L)'
;MAGRQSSVAVNAQKKAAEAALKFQQQQDRLLELAAEFFSIPEKNGVASLEKQIEDLEAKIEQLRVKIGEQQESSQIEQAAVVSRMKAEGIAVGEIAQRLVLSTAEARKLLKLGAAKAATKIDEASAVTEDVETSSAV
;
A
#
# COMPACT_ATOMS: atom_id res chain seq x y z
N MET A 1 -53.19 -69.06 13.16
CA MET A 1 -53.41 -68.00 14.16
C MET A 1 -52.49 -66.83 13.82
N ALA A 2 -53.00 -65.78 13.19
CA ALA A 2 -52.21 -64.59 12.87
C ALA A 2 -52.20 -63.68 14.12
N GLY A 3 -51.06 -63.68 14.82
CA GLY A 3 -50.87 -62.90 16.02
C GLY A 3 -51.06 -61.40 15.74
N ARG A 4 -51.91 -60.77 16.55
CA ARG A 4 -52.04 -59.32 16.66
C ARG A 4 -50.64 -58.73 16.89
N GLN A 5 -49.93 -58.30 15.83
CA GLN A 5 -48.88 -57.31 16.04
C GLN A 5 -49.58 -56.11 16.70
N SER A 6 -49.24 -55.90 17.97
CA SER A 6 -50.04 -55.08 18.87
C SER A 6 -50.28 -53.70 18.25
N SER A 7 -51.52 -53.21 18.30
CA SER A 7 -51.87 -51.83 17.93
C SER A 7 -50.95 -50.80 18.63
N VAL A 8 -50.36 -51.17 19.76
CA VAL A 8 -49.33 -50.45 20.51
C VAL A 8 -48.04 -50.29 19.69
N ALA A 9 -47.53 -51.33 19.04
CA ALA A 9 -46.32 -51.24 18.21
C ALA A 9 -46.53 -50.34 16.97
N VAL A 10 -47.69 -50.45 16.32
CA VAL A 10 -48.06 -49.58 15.18
C VAL A 10 -48.19 -48.12 15.63
N ASN A 11 -48.81 -47.87 16.78
CA ASN A 11 -48.93 -46.51 17.34
C ASN A 11 -47.58 -45.95 17.80
N ALA A 12 -46.69 -46.77 18.36
CA ALA A 12 -45.34 -46.36 18.72
C ALA A 12 -44.52 -45.99 17.47
N GLN A 13 -44.62 -46.77 16.39
CA GLN A 13 -43.95 -46.49 15.12
C GLN A 13 -44.47 -45.20 14.46
N LYS A 14 -45.79 -44.96 14.49
CA LYS A 14 -46.37 -43.69 14.01
C LYS A 14 -45.87 -42.48 14.80
N LYS A 15 -45.84 -42.56 16.14
CA LYS A 15 -45.30 -41.48 16.99
C LYS A 15 -43.80 -41.24 16.75
N ALA A 16 -43.02 -42.30 16.55
CA ALA A 16 -41.61 -42.19 16.20
C ALA A 16 -41.41 -41.49 14.85
N ALA A 17 -42.24 -41.82 13.84
CA ALA A 17 -42.22 -41.17 12.54
C ALA A 17 -42.61 -39.68 12.62
N GLU A 18 -43.65 -39.34 13.38
CA GLU A 18 -44.05 -37.94 13.59
C GLU A 18 -42.97 -37.13 14.34
N ALA A 19 -42.30 -37.73 15.33
CA ALA A 19 -41.19 -37.10 16.02
C ALA A 19 -39.99 -36.90 15.07
N ALA A 20 -39.66 -37.91 14.26
CA ALA A 20 -38.59 -37.82 13.26
C ALA A 20 -38.85 -36.69 12.24
N LEU A 21 -40.09 -36.56 11.75
CA LEU A 21 -40.47 -35.47 10.85
C LEU A 21 -40.31 -34.09 11.50
N LYS A 22 -40.71 -33.95 12.78
CA LYS A 22 -40.53 -32.70 13.53
C LYS A 22 -39.05 -32.36 13.75
N PHE A 23 -38.21 -33.36 14.05
CA PHE A 23 -36.77 -33.15 14.17
C PHE A 23 -36.14 -32.74 12.84
N GLN A 24 -36.53 -33.38 11.74
CA GLN A 24 -36.05 -33.01 10.42
C GLN A 24 -36.41 -31.55 10.08
N GLN A 25 -37.66 -31.14 10.30
CA GLN A 25 -38.08 -29.75 10.10
C GLN A 25 -37.31 -28.74 10.96
N GLN A 26 -36.98 -29.11 12.20
CA GLN A 26 -36.15 -28.28 13.06
C GLN A 26 -34.72 -28.19 12.54
N GLN A 27 -34.17 -29.30 12.07
CA GLN A 27 -32.82 -29.35 11.53
C GLN A 27 -32.69 -28.54 10.24
N ASP A 28 -33.69 -28.62 9.34
CA ASP A 28 -33.74 -27.80 8.13
C ASP A 28 -33.73 -26.30 8.46
N ARG A 29 -34.55 -25.87 9.44
CA ARG A 29 -34.55 -24.47 9.90
C ARG A 29 -33.22 -24.04 10.52
N LEU A 30 -32.56 -24.91 11.27
CA LEU A 30 -31.24 -24.62 11.84
C LEU A 30 -30.17 -24.49 10.76
N LEU A 31 -30.26 -25.29 9.70
CA LEU A 31 -29.36 -25.19 8.55
C LEU A 31 -29.58 -23.88 7.79
N GLU A 32 -30.83 -23.45 7.58
CA GLU A 32 -31.16 -22.16 6.97
C GLU A 32 -30.59 -20.99 7.80
N LEU A 33 -30.82 -20.98 9.12
CA LEU A 33 -30.28 -19.95 10.01
C LEU A 33 -28.75 -19.95 10.03
N ALA A 34 -28.11 -21.12 9.97
CA ALA A 34 -26.65 -21.21 9.89
C ALA A 34 -26.14 -20.65 8.56
N ALA A 35 -26.79 -20.96 7.44
CA ALA A 35 -26.43 -20.42 6.12
C ALA A 35 -26.60 -18.89 6.09
N GLU A 36 -27.67 -18.37 6.70
CA GLU A 36 -27.85 -16.93 6.88
C GLU A 36 -26.70 -16.34 7.67
N PHE A 37 -26.38 -16.89 8.85
CA PHE A 37 -25.29 -16.40 9.71
C PHE A 37 -23.95 -16.29 8.97
N PHE A 38 -23.55 -17.33 8.25
CA PHE A 38 -22.29 -17.32 7.50
C PHE A 38 -22.32 -16.38 6.29
N SER A 39 -23.50 -16.03 5.75
CA SER A 39 -23.64 -15.04 4.68
C SER A 39 -23.67 -13.58 5.18
N ILE A 40 -23.87 -13.34 6.47
CA ILE A 40 -23.96 -11.98 7.05
C ILE A 40 -22.69 -11.16 6.81
N PRO A 41 -21.46 -11.66 7.03
CA PRO A 41 -20.24 -10.86 6.84
C PRO A 41 -20.05 -10.37 5.39
N GLU A 42 -20.40 -11.21 4.42
CA GLU A 42 -20.37 -10.87 3.00
C GLU A 42 -21.45 -9.85 2.64
N LYS A 43 -22.69 -10.05 3.12
CA LYS A 43 -23.82 -9.14 2.86
C LYS A 43 -23.65 -7.77 3.52
N ASN A 44 -23.09 -7.74 4.73
CA ASN A 44 -22.85 -6.52 5.47
C ASN A 44 -21.61 -5.77 4.98
N GLY A 45 -20.85 -6.35 4.05
CA GLY A 45 -19.71 -5.70 3.42
C GLY A 45 -18.49 -5.55 4.33
N VAL A 46 -18.45 -6.21 5.49
CA VAL A 46 -17.32 -6.11 6.43
C VAL A 46 -16.03 -6.61 5.79
N ALA A 47 -16.08 -7.78 5.14
CA ALA A 47 -14.94 -8.32 4.40
C ALA A 47 -14.50 -7.40 3.24
N SER A 48 -15.45 -6.66 2.63
CA SER A 48 -15.12 -5.68 1.59
C SER A 48 -14.40 -4.46 2.17
N LEU A 49 -14.78 -4.02 3.38
CA LEU A 49 -14.13 -2.90 4.06
C LEU A 49 -12.74 -3.29 4.54
N GLU A 50 -12.57 -4.49 5.10
CA GLU A 50 -11.25 -5.03 5.48
C GLU A 50 -10.30 -5.06 4.28
N LYS A 51 -10.76 -5.59 3.14
CA LYS A 51 -9.97 -5.58 1.90
C LYS A 51 -9.64 -4.17 1.41
N GLN A 52 -10.58 -3.23 1.52
CA GLN A 52 -10.31 -1.82 1.17
C GLN A 52 -9.28 -1.18 2.10
N ILE A 53 -9.26 -1.54 3.39
CA ILE A 53 -8.24 -1.07 4.33
C ILE A 53 -6.88 -1.58 3.89
N GLU A 54 -6.73 -2.88 3.60
CA GLU A 54 -5.47 -3.46 3.12
C GLU A 54 -4.98 -2.78 1.83
N ASP A 55 -5.88 -2.58 0.86
CA ASP A 55 -5.56 -1.90 -0.41
C ASP A 55 -5.11 -0.45 -0.18
N LEU A 56 -5.75 0.27 0.74
CA LEU A 56 -5.40 1.65 1.08
C LEU A 56 -4.08 1.73 1.84
N GLU A 57 -3.79 0.80 2.74
CA GLU A 57 -2.52 0.71 3.46
C GLU A 57 -1.37 0.48 2.48
N ALA A 58 -1.50 -0.47 1.55
CA ALA A 58 -0.52 -0.69 0.49
C ALA A 58 -0.30 0.57 -0.37
N LYS A 59 -1.38 1.31 -0.67
CA LYS A 59 -1.28 2.56 -1.42
C LYS A 59 -0.56 3.67 -0.64
N ILE A 60 -0.76 3.74 0.68
CA ILE A 60 -0.06 4.68 1.56
C ILE A 60 1.44 4.38 1.55
N GLU A 61 1.83 3.11 1.63
CA GLU A 61 3.25 2.71 1.57
C GLU A 61 3.90 3.10 0.24
N GLN A 62 3.22 2.85 -0.89
CA GLN A 62 3.70 3.28 -2.20
C GLN A 62 3.88 4.81 -2.30
N LEU A 63 2.94 5.58 -1.75
CA LEU A 63 3.07 7.04 -1.72
C LEU A 63 4.23 7.51 -0.85
N ARG A 64 4.50 6.84 0.28
CA ARG A 64 5.66 7.15 1.13
C ARG A 64 6.97 6.93 0.40
N VAL A 65 7.10 5.85 -0.37
CA VAL A 65 8.28 5.59 -1.22
C VAL A 65 8.46 6.72 -2.24
N LYS A 66 7.38 7.08 -2.95
CA LYS A 66 7.41 8.19 -3.93
C LYS A 66 7.77 9.54 -3.30
N ILE A 67 7.31 9.80 -2.07
CA ILE A 67 7.71 10.99 -1.32
C ILE A 67 9.22 10.99 -1.09
N GLY A 68 9.82 9.86 -0.69
CA GLY A 68 11.26 9.75 -0.52
C GLY A 68 12.03 10.09 -1.81
N GLU A 69 11.65 9.48 -2.93
CA GLU A 69 12.25 9.74 -4.25
C GLU A 69 12.11 11.21 -4.67
N GLN A 70 10.93 11.81 -4.47
CA GLN A 70 10.68 13.21 -4.83
C GLN A 70 11.32 14.21 -3.86
N GLN A 71 11.53 13.83 -2.60
CA GLN A 71 12.25 14.68 -1.63
C GLN A 71 13.72 14.81 -2.02
N GLU A 72 14.35 13.73 -2.49
CA GLU A 72 15.73 13.78 -2.97
C GLU A 72 15.86 14.68 -4.21
N SER A 73 14.98 14.53 -5.20
CA SER A 73 14.99 15.40 -6.38
C SER A 73 14.72 16.86 -6.02
N SER A 74 13.75 17.12 -5.16
CA SER A 74 13.45 18.46 -4.65
C SER A 74 14.64 19.07 -3.90
N GLN A 75 15.35 18.31 -3.08
CA GLN A 75 16.54 18.81 -2.37
C GLN A 75 17.67 19.17 -3.33
N ILE A 76 17.86 18.40 -4.41
CA ILE A 76 18.84 18.69 -5.46
C ILE A 76 18.49 20.00 -6.17
N GLU A 77 17.22 20.18 -6.54
CA GLU A 77 16.76 21.42 -7.18
C GLU A 77 16.88 22.63 -6.26
N GLN A 78 16.49 22.50 -4.99
CA GLN A 78 16.65 23.54 -3.98
C GLN A 78 18.13 23.91 -3.78
N ALA A 79 19.02 22.92 -3.74
CA ALA A 79 20.46 23.16 -3.64
C ALA A 79 21.01 23.91 -4.85
N ALA A 80 20.50 23.64 -6.06
CA ALA A 80 20.88 24.37 -7.27
C ALA A 80 20.46 25.85 -7.19
N VAL A 81 19.24 26.15 -6.72
CA VAL A 81 18.75 27.52 -6.54
C VAL A 81 19.59 28.27 -5.50
N VAL A 82 19.83 27.66 -4.34
CA VAL A 82 20.65 28.25 -3.26
C VAL A 82 22.09 28.50 -3.72
N SER A 83 22.64 27.61 -4.56
CA SER A 83 23.98 27.80 -5.15
C SER A 83 24.02 28.99 -6.12
N ARG A 84 22.97 29.18 -6.93
CA ARG A 84 22.83 30.36 -7.82
C ARG A 84 22.73 31.66 -7.02
N MET A 85 21.90 31.70 -5.97
CA MET A 85 21.83 32.86 -5.07
C MET A 85 23.18 33.20 -4.45
N LYS A 86 23.98 32.17 -4.11
CA LYS A 86 25.33 32.37 -3.59
C LYS A 86 26.29 32.91 -4.65
N ALA A 87 26.15 32.48 -5.91
CA ALA A 87 26.95 32.97 -7.03
C ALA A 87 26.65 34.44 -7.39
N GLU A 88 25.42 34.92 -7.13
CA GLU A 88 25.04 36.34 -7.23
C GLU A 88 25.63 37.22 -6.10
N GLY A 89 26.42 36.64 -5.19
CA GLY A 89 27.08 37.37 -4.12
C GLY A 89 26.28 37.49 -2.83
N ILE A 90 25.09 36.88 -2.74
CA ILE A 90 24.24 36.94 -1.54
C ILE A 90 24.92 36.17 -0.39
N ALA A 91 24.97 36.77 0.81
CA ALA A 91 25.56 36.15 1.98
C ALA A 91 24.67 34.99 2.49
N VAL A 92 25.28 33.94 3.05
CA VAL A 92 24.53 32.73 3.49
C VAL A 92 23.48 33.05 4.56
N GLY A 93 23.78 33.99 5.46
CA GLY A 93 22.81 34.45 6.46
C GLY A 93 21.61 35.16 5.84
N GLU A 94 21.84 35.94 4.79
CA GLU A 94 20.79 36.65 4.06
C GLU A 94 19.95 35.70 3.18
N ILE A 95 20.59 34.70 2.54
CA ILE A 95 19.88 33.62 1.84
C ILE A 95 18.96 32.87 2.80
N ALA A 96 19.47 32.51 3.99
CA ALA A 96 18.69 31.81 5.02
C ALA A 96 17.46 32.64 5.44
N GLN A 97 17.64 33.95 5.68
CA GLN A 97 16.53 34.85 6.01
C GLN A 97 15.50 34.95 4.88
N ARG A 98 15.94 35.13 3.62
CA ARG A 98 15.06 35.29 2.45
C ARG A 98 14.23 34.02 2.16
N LEU A 99 14.81 32.84 2.40
CA LEU A 99 14.16 31.55 2.16
C LEU A 99 13.48 30.98 3.41
N VAL A 100 13.48 31.71 4.53
CA VAL A 100 12.94 31.25 5.82
C VAL A 100 13.53 29.89 6.24
N LEU A 101 14.85 29.75 6.04
CA LEU A 101 15.62 28.58 6.43
C LEU A 101 16.51 28.90 7.64
N SER A 102 16.91 27.88 8.37
CA SER A 102 18.04 28.03 9.29
C SER A 102 19.33 28.23 8.50
N THR A 103 20.30 28.93 9.10
CA THR A 103 21.64 29.08 8.52
C THR A 103 22.34 27.73 8.31
N ALA A 104 22.02 26.73 9.14
CA ALA A 104 22.52 25.37 9.00
C ALA A 104 21.95 24.68 7.76
N GLU A 105 20.64 24.79 7.49
CA GLU A 105 19.99 24.23 6.29
C GLU A 105 20.50 24.88 5.02
N ALA A 106 20.61 26.21 4.98
CA ALA A 106 21.19 26.93 3.85
C ALA A 106 22.62 26.45 3.54
N ARG A 107 23.45 26.23 4.58
CA ARG A 107 24.81 25.66 4.42
C ARG A 107 24.77 24.21 3.93
N LYS A 108 23.85 23.38 4.39
CA LYS A 108 23.68 22.00 3.93
C LYS A 108 23.32 21.94 2.44
N LEU A 109 22.37 22.78 2.00
CA LEU A 109 21.98 22.89 0.60
C LEU A 109 23.15 23.36 -0.28
N LEU A 110 23.96 24.33 0.19
CA LEU A 110 25.17 24.75 -0.53
C LEU A 110 26.21 23.62 -0.66
N LYS A 111 26.41 22.83 0.41
CA LYS A 111 27.32 21.67 0.36
C LYS A 111 26.82 20.60 -0.61
N LEU A 112 25.51 20.32 -0.61
CA LEU A 112 24.87 19.38 -1.53
C LEU A 112 25.03 19.84 -2.99
N GLY A 113 24.81 21.14 -3.25
CA GLY A 113 25.01 21.74 -4.58
C GLY A 113 26.46 21.65 -5.06
N ALA A 114 27.43 21.92 -4.18
CA ALA A 114 28.85 21.79 -4.50
C ALA A 114 29.27 20.34 -4.81
N ALA A 115 28.77 19.36 -4.04
CA ALA A 115 29.05 17.94 -4.28
C ALA A 115 28.46 17.44 -5.62
N LYS A 116 27.25 17.90 -5.98
CA LYS A 116 26.62 17.63 -7.29
C LYS A 116 27.34 18.32 -8.45
N ALA A 117 27.91 19.51 -8.23
CA ALA A 117 28.70 20.19 -9.24
C ALA A 117 30.03 19.49 -9.51
N ALA A 118 30.71 18.99 -8.47
CA ALA A 118 31.95 18.23 -8.60
C ALA A 118 31.75 16.91 -9.39
N THR A 119 30.66 16.18 -9.10
CA THR A 119 30.34 14.93 -9.80
C THR A 119 29.96 15.12 -11.28
N LYS A 120 29.36 16.25 -11.65
CA LYS A 120 29.10 16.58 -13.07
C LYS A 120 30.36 16.89 -13.88
N ILE A 121 31.44 17.33 -13.24
CA ILE A 121 32.71 17.64 -13.93
C ILE A 121 33.43 16.35 -14.35
N ASP A 122 33.33 15.28 -13.55
CA ASP A 122 33.90 13.97 -13.89
C ASP A 122 33.16 13.27 -15.04
N GLU A 123 31.82 13.34 -15.12
CA GLU A 123 31.06 12.75 -16.24
C GLU A 123 31.26 13.47 -17.57
N ALA A 124 31.47 14.79 -17.55
CA ALA A 124 31.73 15.58 -18.76
C ALA A 124 33.14 15.37 -19.35
N SER A 125 34.09 14.86 -18.56
CA SER A 125 35.45 14.55 -19.01
C SER A 125 35.58 13.17 -19.68
N ALA A 126 34.53 12.33 -19.65
CA ALA A 126 34.56 10.97 -20.19
C ALA A 126 33.99 10.83 -21.62
N VAL A 127 33.55 11.92 -22.26
CA VAL A 127 32.89 11.89 -23.60
C VAL A 127 33.78 12.45 -24.73
N THR A 128 35.03 12.80 -24.47
CA THR A 128 35.95 13.34 -25.50
C THR A 128 37.20 12.51 -25.70
N GLU A 129 37.11 11.19 -25.78
CA GLU A 129 38.15 10.35 -26.41
C GLU A 129 37.47 9.15 -27.10
N ASP A 130 37.17 9.31 -28.40
CA ASP A 130 37.17 8.23 -29.43
C ASP A 130 36.37 8.62 -30.69
N VAL A 131 36.81 9.66 -31.41
CA VAL A 131 36.56 9.77 -32.87
C VAL A 131 37.76 10.41 -33.54
N GLU A 132 38.79 9.60 -33.82
CA GLU A 132 39.86 9.75 -34.82
C GLU A 132 40.92 8.72 -34.40
N THR A 133 41.05 7.54 -35.00
CA THR A 133 41.51 7.31 -36.37
C THR A 133 41.20 5.89 -36.84
N SER A 134 40.48 5.73 -37.95
CA SER A 134 40.54 4.52 -38.79
C SER A 134 40.71 4.99 -40.23
N SER A 135 41.96 5.28 -40.59
CA SER A 135 42.87 4.43 -41.36
C SER A 135 42.63 4.52 -42.87
N ALA A 136 43.68 5.00 -43.51
CA ALA A 136 43.91 5.16 -44.94
C ALA A 136 43.89 3.83 -45.73
N VAL A 137 43.60 3.99 -47.03
CA VAL A 137 44.25 3.43 -48.23
C VAL A 137 44.81 2.00 -48.14
#